data_AF-A0A3E1EC35-F1
#
_entry.id   AF-A0A3E1EC35-F1
#
_cell.length_a   1.000
_cell.length_b   1.000
_cell.length_c   1.000
_cell.angle_alpha   90.00
_cell.angle_beta   90.00
_cell.angle_gamma   90.00
#
_symmetry.space_group_name_H-M   'P 1'
#
loop_
_entity.id
_entity.type
_entity.pdbx_description
1 polymer ?
#
loop_
_entity_poly.entity_id
_entity_poly.type
_entity_poly.pdbx_seq_one_letter_code
_entity_poly.pdbx_strand_id
1 'polypeptide(L)'
;MVKRTQLIKLARERSLGRTITMSAIKAGMSRNTVRKDLRQNDVSEQRRVPHTWRTREDPLAAVWPRAEEMLRQAPELEAKALFEHLAQDFGQKERIHPGLLRTFQRRARGWRLKEGAEKEVFSTQDVKPGESLAVDWTDMKTLCITIQGREFDHTLFHAVLP
;
A
#
# COMPACT_ATOMS: atom_id res chain seq x y z
N MET A 1 17.29 -12.34 4.78
CA MET A 1 16.33 -11.46 5.49
C MET A 1 15.83 -12.21 6.71
N VAL A 2 15.96 -11.66 7.93
CA VAL A 2 15.52 -12.34 9.17
C VAL A 2 13.99 -12.37 9.21
N LYS A 3 13.41 -13.53 9.56
CA LYS A 3 11.95 -13.70 9.72
C LYS A 3 11.55 -13.60 11.19
N ARG A 4 10.32 -13.17 11.47
CA ARG A 4 9.76 -13.13 12.84
C ARG A 4 9.83 -14.49 13.55
N THR A 5 9.61 -15.58 12.81
CA THR A 5 9.74 -16.95 13.34
C THR A 5 11.15 -17.28 13.82
N GLN A 6 12.18 -16.74 13.17
CA GLN A 6 13.56 -16.92 13.60
C GLN A 6 13.85 -16.13 14.88
N LEU A 7 13.31 -14.91 15.03
CA LEU A 7 13.45 -14.08 16.24
C LEU A 7 12.77 -14.73 17.46
N ILE A 8 11.55 -15.25 17.29
CA ILE A 8 10.83 -16.00 18.34
C ILE A 8 11.64 -17.24 18.75
N LYS A 9 12.17 -17.97 17.77
CA LYS A 9 13.02 -19.14 18.03
C LYS A 9 14.31 -18.73 18.75
N LEU A 10 14.95 -17.63 18.37
CA LEU A 10 16.12 -17.09 19.06
C LEU A 10 15.81 -16.75 20.53
N ALA A 11 14.72 -16.02 20.79
CA ALA A 11 14.31 -15.66 22.14
C ALA A 11 14.07 -16.90 23.02
N ARG A 12 13.38 -17.91 22.48
CA ARG A 12 13.17 -19.21 23.15
C ARG A 12 14.48 -19.94 23.43
N GLU A 13 15.39 -20.01 22.46
CA GLU A 13 16.67 -20.70 22.66
C GLU A 13 17.55 -19.98 23.70
N ARG A 14 17.41 -18.66 23.82
CA ARG A 14 18.14 -17.86 24.81
C ARG A 14 17.54 -17.94 26.21
N SER A 15 16.22 -18.01 26.36
CA SER A 15 15.59 -18.27 27.66
C SER A 15 15.94 -19.65 28.22
N LEU A 16 16.21 -20.62 27.34
CA LEU A 16 16.72 -21.96 27.70
C LEU A 16 18.22 -22.00 28.04
N GLY A 17 18.87 -20.85 28.25
CA GLY A 17 20.26 -20.75 28.71
C GLY A 17 21.33 -21.11 27.66
N ARG A 18 20.97 -21.24 26.38
CA ARG A 18 21.89 -21.74 25.35
C ARG A 18 22.88 -20.68 24.89
N THR A 19 24.06 -21.13 24.47
CA THR A 19 25.10 -20.25 23.95
C THR A 19 24.63 -19.56 22.67
N ILE A 20 25.17 -18.36 22.41
CA ILE A 20 24.86 -17.56 21.22
C ILE A 20 25.06 -18.38 19.92
N THR A 21 26.09 -19.22 19.87
CA THR A 21 26.37 -20.11 18.73
C THR A 21 25.22 -21.09 18.50
N MET A 22 24.78 -21.77 19.55
CA MET A 22 23.76 -22.81 19.45
C MET A 22 22.39 -22.21 19.15
N SER A 23 22.06 -21.06 19.75
CA SER A 23 20.84 -20.32 19.42
C SER A 23 20.84 -19.82 17.97
N ALA A 24 21.99 -19.38 17.44
CA ALA A 24 22.12 -18.95 16.05
C ALA A 24 21.90 -20.09 15.06
N ILE A 25 22.55 -21.25 15.28
CA ILE A 25 22.37 -22.45 14.46
C ILE A 25 20.90 -22.87 14.46
N LYS A 26 20.29 -22.97 15.65
CA LYS A 26 18.90 -23.40 15.79
C LYS A 26 17.90 -22.40 15.19
N ALA A 27 18.16 -21.11 15.28
CA ALA A 27 17.34 -20.07 14.67
C ALA A 27 17.58 -19.92 13.15
N GLY A 28 18.59 -20.59 12.59
CA GLY A 28 18.98 -20.44 11.18
C GLY A 28 19.51 -19.03 10.88
N MET A 29 20.23 -18.43 11.82
CA MET A 29 20.77 -17.07 11.72
C MET A 29 22.30 -17.06 11.78
N SER A 30 22.91 -16.02 11.23
CA SER A 30 24.34 -15.78 11.46
C SER A 30 24.60 -15.36 12.91
N ARG A 31 25.77 -15.72 13.43
CA ARG A 31 26.18 -15.34 14.79
C ARG A 31 26.22 -13.82 15.00
N ASN A 32 26.62 -13.08 13.97
CA ASN A 32 26.68 -11.61 14.01
C ASN A 32 25.27 -11.00 14.07
N THR A 33 24.31 -11.57 13.33
CA THR A 33 22.90 -11.16 13.39
C THR A 33 22.31 -11.40 14.78
N VAL A 34 22.49 -12.59 15.34
CA VAL A 34 22.01 -12.91 16.70
C VAL A 34 22.63 -11.99 17.75
N ARG A 35 23.93 -11.70 17.66
CA ARG A 35 24.59 -10.75 18.58
C ARG A 35 24.00 -9.35 18.48
N LYS A 36 23.65 -8.89 17.28
CA LYS A 36 23.01 -7.59 17.06
C LYS A 36 21.60 -7.58 17.64
N ASP A 37 20.82 -8.63 17.42
CA ASP A 37 19.43 -8.71 17.88
C ASP A 37 19.34 -8.86 19.41
N LEU A 38 20.28 -9.58 20.05
CA LEU A 38 20.34 -9.68 21.52
C LEU A 38 20.74 -8.38 22.23
N ARG A 39 21.24 -7.37 21.51
CA ARG A 39 21.50 -6.03 22.06
C ARG A 39 20.27 -5.14 22.03
N GLN A 40 19.17 -5.60 21.44
CA GLN A 40 17.90 -4.88 21.43
C GLN A 40 17.16 -5.12 22.75
N ASN A 41 16.38 -4.13 23.20
CA ASN A 41 15.55 -4.26 24.41
C ASN A 41 14.49 -5.36 24.25
N ASP A 42 13.96 -5.53 23.04
CA ASP A 42 13.11 -6.65 22.66
C ASP A 42 13.74 -7.42 21.49
N VAL A 43 14.09 -8.68 21.72
CA VAL A 43 14.72 -9.59 20.75
C VAL A 43 13.69 -10.12 19.74
N SER A 44 12.39 -10.04 20.06
CA SER A 44 11.29 -10.47 19.20
C SER A 44 10.83 -9.39 18.21
N GLU A 45 11.18 -8.13 18.48
CA GLU A 45 10.93 -7.01 17.59
C GLU A 45 11.77 -7.09 16.32
N GLN A 46 11.09 -7.01 15.17
CA GLN A 46 11.79 -6.84 13.90
C GLN A 46 12.08 -5.37 13.63
N ARG A 47 13.14 -4.82 14.26
CA ARG A 47 13.59 -3.44 13.98
C ARG A 47 14.28 -3.37 12.61
N ARG A 48 13.49 -3.11 11.57
CA ARG A 48 14.01 -2.61 10.30
C ARG A 48 13.97 -1.10 10.34
N VAL A 49 15.11 -0.49 10.60
CA VAL A 49 15.30 0.93 10.27
C VAL A 49 15.46 0.99 8.75
N PRO A 50 14.53 1.59 8.01
CA PRO A 50 14.69 1.77 6.57
C PRO A 50 15.94 2.63 6.34
N HIS A 51 16.74 2.27 5.34
CA HIS A 51 17.82 3.16 4.93
C HIS A 51 17.15 4.35 4.24
N THR A 52 17.28 5.54 4.85
CA THR A 52 16.66 6.77 4.35
C THR A 52 17.58 7.54 3.39
N TRP A 53 18.87 7.20 3.35
CA TRP A 53 19.82 7.85 2.48
C TRP A 53 19.88 7.18 1.11
N ARG A 54 20.05 8.00 0.07
CA ARG A 54 20.38 7.53 -1.28
C ARG A 54 21.89 7.43 -1.41
N THR A 55 22.38 6.27 -1.84
CA THR A 55 23.82 6.07 -2.13
C THR A 55 24.27 6.80 -3.40
N ARG A 56 23.33 7.24 -4.25
CA ARG A 56 23.61 7.93 -5.51
C ARG A 56 22.57 9.03 -5.74
N GLU A 57 23.03 10.14 -6.31
CA GLU A 57 22.13 11.18 -6.83
C GLU A 57 21.16 10.60 -7.86
N ASP A 58 19.96 11.17 -7.92
CA ASP A 58 18.91 10.69 -8.79
C ASP A 58 19.20 11.08 -10.25
N PRO A 59 19.46 10.10 -11.14
CA PRO A 59 19.87 10.39 -12.50
C PRO A 59 18.76 11.00 -13.37
N LEU A 60 17.52 11.04 -12.87
CA LEU A 60 16.39 11.65 -13.57
C LEU A 60 15.95 12.99 -12.95
N ALA A 61 16.66 13.49 -11.92
CA ALA A 61 16.22 14.66 -11.18
C ALA A 61 16.06 15.92 -12.07
N ALA A 62 16.99 16.14 -12.99
CA ALA A 62 16.97 17.32 -13.86
C ALA A 62 15.85 17.29 -14.91
N VAL A 63 15.53 16.10 -15.45
CA VAL A 63 14.52 15.96 -16.52
C VAL A 63 13.11 15.70 -16.00
N TRP A 64 12.99 15.24 -14.74
CA TRP A 64 11.71 14.88 -14.18
C TRP A 64 10.68 16.03 -14.15
N PRO A 65 11.04 17.30 -13.81
CA PRO A 65 10.08 18.40 -13.84
C PRO A 65 9.45 18.60 -15.23
N ARG A 66 10.23 18.45 -16.31
CA ARG A 66 9.71 18.54 -17.68
C ARG A 66 8.82 17.37 -18.03
N ALA A 67 9.21 16.15 -17.63
CA ALA A 67 8.39 14.97 -17.79
C ALA A 67 7.02 15.11 -17.09
N GLU A 68 7.02 15.65 -15.89
CA GLU A 68 5.82 15.87 -15.09
C GLU A 68 4.87 16.88 -15.74
N GLU A 69 5.39 17.98 -16.28
CA GLU A 69 4.57 18.94 -17.03
C GLU A 69 3.89 18.31 -18.24
N MET A 70 4.62 17.52 -19.03
CA MET A 70 4.06 16.80 -20.18
C MET A 70 3.02 15.77 -19.75
N LEU A 71 3.25 15.06 -18.65
CA LEU A 71 2.31 14.10 -18.08
C LEU A 71 1.04 14.76 -17.53
N ARG A 72 1.13 15.98 -16.99
CA ARG A 72 -0.06 16.75 -16.57
C ARG A 72 -0.92 17.17 -17.75
N GLN A 73 -0.29 17.57 -18.86
CA GLN A 73 -0.99 17.97 -20.08
C GLN A 73 -1.62 16.77 -20.81
N ALA A 74 -0.92 15.64 -20.83
CA ALA A 74 -1.38 14.41 -21.48
C ALA A 74 -1.00 13.17 -20.63
N PRO A 75 -1.83 12.78 -19.64
CA PRO A 75 -1.55 11.67 -18.73
C PRO A 75 -1.33 10.31 -19.41
N GLU A 76 -1.91 10.12 -20.60
CA GLU A 76 -1.86 8.92 -21.44
C GLU A 76 -0.54 8.73 -22.19
N LEU A 77 0.34 9.75 -22.24
CA LEU A 77 1.60 9.71 -22.98
C LEU A 77 2.42 8.45 -22.71
N GLU A 78 2.84 7.72 -23.75
CA GLU A 78 3.65 6.54 -23.52
C GLU A 78 4.96 6.90 -22.81
N ALA A 79 5.23 6.26 -21.66
CA ALA A 79 6.39 6.60 -20.84
C ALA A 79 7.73 6.33 -21.56
N LYS A 80 7.75 5.41 -22.54
CA LYS A 80 8.91 5.17 -23.40
C LYS A 80 9.11 6.32 -24.38
N ALA A 81 8.08 6.71 -25.11
CA ALA A 81 8.14 7.82 -26.05
C ALA A 81 8.53 9.14 -25.36
N LEU A 82 7.95 9.41 -24.18
CA LEU A 82 8.32 10.55 -23.36
C LEU A 82 9.79 10.51 -22.93
N PHE A 83 10.29 9.34 -22.53
CA PHE A 83 11.70 9.17 -22.17
C PHE A 83 12.64 9.40 -23.37
N GLU A 84 12.31 8.85 -24.54
CA GLU A 84 13.10 9.02 -25.76
C GLU A 84 13.12 10.48 -26.21
N HIS A 85 12.00 11.18 -26.15
CA HIS A 85 11.90 12.61 -26.43
C HIS A 85 12.78 13.44 -25.48
N LEU A 86 12.68 13.20 -24.17
CA LEU A 86 13.52 13.90 -23.18
C LEU A 86 15.01 13.54 -23.32
N ALA A 87 15.32 12.32 -23.74
CA ALA A 87 16.70 11.91 -24.01
C ALA A 87 17.28 12.59 -25.26
N GLN A 88 16.46 12.97 -26.24
CA GLN A 88 16.90 13.76 -27.39
C GLN A 88 17.21 15.21 -26.96
N ASP A 89 16.32 15.81 -26.17
CA ASP A 89 16.45 17.21 -25.75
C ASP A 89 17.57 17.44 -24.71
N PHE A 90 17.77 16.49 -23.79
CA PHE A 90 18.66 16.64 -22.64
C PHE A 90 19.82 15.63 -22.57
N GLY A 91 19.87 14.64 -23.47
CA GLY A 91 20.63 13.40 -23.29
C GLY A 91 22.13 13.55 -23.08
N GLN A 92 22.77 14.51 -23.74
CA GLN A 92 24.21 14.73 -23.59
C GLN A 92 24.58 15.48 -22.30
N LYS A 93 23.68 16.34 -21.80
CA LYS A 93 23.95 17.21 -20.65
C LYS A 93 23.63 16.53 -19.32
N GLU A 94 22.54 15.75 -19.27
CA GLU A 94 21.99 15.19 -18.03
C GLU A 94 22.28 13.69 -17.84
N ARG A 95 23.24 13.13 -18.60
CA ARG A 95 23.68 11.71 -18.51
C ARG A 95 22.52 10.72 -18.65
N ILE A 96 21.52 11.06 -19.46
CA ILE A 96 20.39 10.17 -19.72
C ILE A 96 20.85 9.08 -20.68
N HIS A 97 20.71 7.83 -20.25
CA HIS A 97 21.11 6.67 -21.03
C HIS A 97 20.00 5.62 -21.00
N PRO A 98 19.94 4.72 -22.00
CA PRO A 98 18.86 3.73 -22.13
C PRO A 98 18.61 2.87 -20.89
N GLY A 99 19.65 2.64 -20.07
CA GLY A 99 19.55 1.91 -18.80
C GLY A 99 18.61 2.55 -17.76
N LEU A 100 18.24 3.82 -17.91
CA LEU A 100 17.31 4.52 -17.03
C LEU A 100 15.84 4.33 -17.40
N LEU A 101 15.53 3.76 -18.57
CA LEU A 101 14.16 3.64 -19.07
C LEU A 101 13.23 2.97 -18.07
N ARG A 102 13.65 1.84 -17.46
CA ARG A 102 12.85 1.13 -16.45
C ARG A 102 12.61 1.98 -15.20
N THR A 103 13.59 2.79 -14.80
CA THR A 103 13.46 3.72 -13.66
C THR A 103 12.47 4.83 -13.99
N PHE A 104 12.54 5.38 -15.20
CA PHE A 104 11.61 6.40 -15.69
C PHE A 104 10.18 5.88 -15.75
N GLN A 105 9.96 4.73 -16.43
CA GLN A 105 8.64 4.09 -16.53
C GLN A 105 8.02 3.82 -15.16
N ARG A 106 8.82 3.32 -14.19
CA ARG A 106 8.35 3.10 -12.83
C ARG A 106 7.93 4.41 -12.16
N ARG A 107 8.69 5.49 -12.36
CA ARG A 107 8.37 6.81 -11.79
C ARG A 107 7.12 7.40 -12.43
N ALA A 108 6.98 7.33 -13.75
CA ALA A 108 5.77 7.72 -14.48
C ALA A 108 4.52 6.94 -14.03
N ARG A 109 4.64 5.62 -13.85
CA ARG A 109 3.56 4.80 -13.28
C ARG A 109 3.19 5.25 -11.86
N GLY A 110 4.19 5.52 -11.02
CA GLY A 110 3.96 6.01 -9.66
C GLY A 110 3.29 7.37 -9.63
N TRP A 111 3.68 8.26 -10.54
CA TRP A 111 3.04 9.57 -10.72
C TRP A 111 1.57 9.41 -11.14
N ARG A 112 1.27 8.56 -12.13
CA ARG A 112 -0.12 8.29 -12.56
C ARG A 112 -1.02 7.73 -11.47
N LEU A 113 -0.47 6.98 -10.52
CA LEU A 113 -1.24 6.46 -9.40
C LEU A 113 -1.57 7.53 -8.35
N LYS A 114 -0.82 8.64 -8.33
CA LYS A 114 -0.98 9.72 -7.35
C LYS A 114 -1.71 10.92 -7.92
N GLU A 115 -1.32 11.32 -9.13
CA GLU A 115 -1.72 12.57 -9.79
C GLU A 115 -2.47 12.32 -11.10
N GLY A 116 -2.58 11.07 -11.55
CA GLY A 116 -3.31 10.73 -12.77
C GLY A 116 -4.81 10.89 -12.57
N ALA A 117 -5.54 10.99 -13.69
CA ALA A 117 -7.00 11.05 -13.68
C ALA A 117 -7.58 9.91 -12.82
N GLU A 118 -8.63 10.22 -12.07
CA GLU A 118 -9.35 9.24 -11.28
C GLU A 118 -9.77 8.09 -12.18
N LYS A 119 -9.33 6.88 -11.81
CA LYS A 119 -9.83 5.68 -12.46
C LYS A 119 -11.09 5.30 -11.75
N GLU A 120 -12.18 5.20 -12.50
CA GLU A 120 -13.39 4.60 -12.01
C GLU A 120 -13.08 3.15 -11.59
N VAL A 121 -13.17 2.88 -10.29
CA VAL A 121 -12.95 1.55 -9.73
C VAL A 121 -14.31 0.95 -9.43
N PHE A 122 -14.71 -0.02 -10.24
CA PHE A 122 -15.87 -0.84 -9.94
C PHE A 122 -15.45 -1.94 -8.97
N SER A 123 -16.00 -1.90 -7.75
CA SER A 123 -15.95 -3.04 -6.85
C SER A 123 -17.08 -3.99 -7.25
N THR A 124 -16.73 -5.20 -7.67
CA THR A 124 -17.73 -6.24 -7.89
C THR A 124 -18.39 -6.57 -6.56
N GLN A 125 -19.68 -6.28 -6.43
CA GLN A 125 -20.47 -6.74 -5.29
C GLN A 125 -20.94 -8.16 -5.58
N ASP A 126 -20.34 -9.15 -4.90
CA ASP A 126 -20.85 -10.53 -4.90
C ASP A 126 -21.90 -10.64 -3.79
N VAL A 127 -23.11 -10.15 -4.07
CA VAL A 127 -24.23 -10.23 -3.12
C VAL A 127 -24.83 -11.62 -3.21
N LYS A 128 -24.56 -12.46 -2.21
CA LYS A 128 -25.17 -13.78 -2.12
C LYS A 128 -26.56 -13.67 -1.49
N PRO A 129 -27.60 -14.22 -2.14
CA PRO A 129 -28.95 -14.21 -1.58
C PRO A 129 -28.97 -14.80 -0.17
N GLY A 130 -29.52 -14.04 0.78
CA GLY A 130 -29.65 -14.45 2.18
C GLY A 130 -28.42 -14.21 3.08
N GLU A 131 -27.29 -13.73 2.54
CA GLU A 131 -26.14 -13.32 3.39
C GLU A 131 -26.29 -11.91 3.96
N SER A 132 -27.08 -11.05 3.31
CA SER A 132 -27.35 -9.70 3.78
C SER A 132 -28.80 -9.30 3.51
N LEU A 133 -29.34 -8.43 4.38
CA LEU A 133 -30.67 -7.85 4.28
C LEU A 133 -30.54 -6.37 4.64
N ALA A 134 -30.96 -5.49 3.74
CA ALA A 134 -31.08 -4.07 4.06
C ALA A 134 -32.41 -3.87 4.79
N VAL A 135 -32.37 -3.26 5.97
CA VAL A 135 -33.56 -2.98 6.78
C VAL A 135 -33.59 -1.51 7.17
N ASP A 136 -34.77 -0.92 7.10
CA ASP A 136 -35.02 0.44 7.55
C ASP A 136 -36.37 0.56 8.27
N TRP A 137 -36.46 1.65 9.04
CA TRP A 137 -37.65 2.01 9.80
C TRP A 137 -38.00 3.45 9.48
N THR A 138 -39.27 3.71 9.18
CA THR A 138 -39.78 5.05 8.92
C THR A 138 -40.86 5.39 9.94
N ASP A 139 -40.72 6.52 10.64
CA ASP A 139 -41.75 7.03 11.54
C ASP A 139 -42.94 7.57 10.74
N MET A 140 -44.12 7.01 10.98
CA MET A 140 -45.34 7.33 10.23
C MET A 140 -46.25 8.30 10.97
N LYS A 141 -45.87 8.80 12.14
CA LYS A 141 -46.71 9.74 12.94
C LYS A 141 -47.16 10.96 12.16
N THR A 142 -46.28 11.53 11.35
CA THR A 142 -46.59 12.73 10.55
C THR A 142 -47.66 12.50 9.48
N LEU A 143 -47.90 11.24 9.11
CA LEU A 143 -48.94 10.88 8.15
C LEU A 143 -50.32 10.70 8.80
N CYS A 144 -50.43 10.71 10.14
CA CYS A 144 -51.68 10.59 10.90
C CYS A 144 -52.58 9.44 10.41
N ILE A 145 -51.99 8.27 10.15
CA ILE A 145 -52.71 7.12 9.62
C ILE A 145 -53.75 6.66 10.65
N THR A 146 -55.00 6.45 10.20
CA THR A 146 -56.09 5.96 11.06
C THR A 146 -56.54 4.56 10.67
N ILE A 147 -56.79 3.70 11.66
CA ILE A 147 -57.42 2.38 11.49
C ILE A 147 -58.77 2.39 12.23
N GLN A 148 -59.86 2.10 11.51
CA GLN A 148 -61.23 2.19 12.05
C GLN A 148 -61.56 3.56 12.68
N GLY A 149 -61.01 4.64 12.11
CA GLY A 149 -61.24 6.00 12.59
C GLY A 149 -60.47 6.39 13.86
N ARG A 150 -59.56 5.54 14.35
CA ARG A 150 -58.62 5.88 15.44
C ARG A 150 -57.22 6.05 14.88
N GLU A 151 -56.52 7.08 15.35
CA GLU A 151 -55.12 7.31 15.00
C GLU A 151 -54.25 6.13 15.44
N PHE A 152 -53.33 5.73 14.57
CA PHE A 152 -52.43 4.61 14.78
C PHE A 152 -50.98 5.08 14.70
N ASP A 153 -50.40 5.36 15.87
CA ASP A 153 -48.98 5.68 16.01
C ASP A 153 -48.13 4.44 15.77
N HIS A 154 -47.34 4.46 14.69
CA HIS A 154 -46.52 3.32 14.33
C HIS A 154 -45.27 3.71 13.54
N THR A 155 -44.38 2.74 13.42
CA THR A 155 -43.19 2.78 12.57
C THR A 155 -43.36 1.72 11.49
N LEU A 156 -43.14 2.09 10.23
CA LEU A 156 -43.09 1.12 9.15
C LEU A 156 -41.72 0.45 9.15
N PHE A 157 -41.70 -0.87 9.26
CA PHE A 157 -40.52 -1.68 9.00
C PHE A 157 -40.50 -2.06 7.53
N HIS A 158 -39.36 -1.85 6.87
CA HIS A 158 -39.16 -2.27 5.51
C HIS A 158 -37.82 -3.00 5.38
N ALA A 159 -37.80 -4.02 4.51
CA ALA A 159 -36.69 -4.93 4.35
C ALA A 159 -36.54 -5.31 2.88
N VAL A 160 -35.32 -5.19 2.36
CA VAL A 160 -34.97 -5.47 0.97
C VAL A 160 -33.79 -6.42 0.92
N LEU A 161 -33.91 -7.46 0.10
CA LEU A 161 -32.79 -8.32 -0.26
C LEU A 161 -31.97 -7.58 -1.33
N PRO A 162 -30.70 -7.26 -1.07
CA PRO A 162 -29.82 -6.60 -2.05
C PRO A 162 -29.47 -7.50 -3.24
#